data_AF-A0AAU3I9G0-F1
#
_entry.id   AF-A0AAU3I9G0-F1
#
_cell.length_a   1.000
_cell.length_b   1.000
_cell.length_c   1.000
_cell.angle_alpha   90.00
_cell.angle_beta   90.00
_cell.angle_gamma   90.00
#
_symmetry.space_group_name_H-M   'P 1'
#
loop_
_entity.id
_entity.type
_entity.pdbx_description
1 polymer ?
#
loop_
_entity_poly.entity_id
_entity_poly.type
_entity_poly.pdbx_seq_one_letter_code
_entity_poly.pdbx_strand_id
1 'polypeptide(L)'
;MSTATTDEQRRLYIREFLNNQGHHGLGAVLAEINDGDESDDYLDFGATLQIQDCSRSVTLDFGVYGQTSTEEDREQLRKDLENARAKADRLKGAVFLFIQKLDEALSDVETDLDKRDKKSKKNKKSKKTSKKG
;
A
#
# COMPACT_ATOMS: atom_id res chain seq x y z
N MET A 1 21.05 -8.51 45.15
CA MET A 1 21.08 -7.74 43.90
C MET A 1 19.92 -8.24 43.06
N SER A 2 18.85 -7.45 42.96
CA SER A 2 17.62 -7.81 42.24
C SER A 2 17.79 -7.46 40.77
N THR A 3 17.68 -8.43 39.89
CA THR A 3 17.62 -8.25 38.43
C THR A 3 16.26 -7.65 38.07
N ALA A 4 16.22 -6.36 37.73
CA ALA A 4 15.07 -5.77 37.08
C ALA A 4 15.07 -6.26 35.63
N THR A 5 14.21 -7.22 35.31
CA THR A 5 13.78 -7.47 33.93
C THR A 5 12.84 -6.33 33.55
N THR A 6 13.37 -5.36 32.82
CA THR A 6 12.61 -4.35 32.07
C THR A 6 11.86 -5.09 30.95
N ASP A 7 10.54 -4.96 30.94
CA ASP A 7 9.67 -5.72 30.03
C ASP A 7 9.37 -4.82 28.82
N GLU A 8 10.33 -4.73 27.89
CA GLU A 8 10.17 -3.96 26.64
C GLU A 8 8.89 -4.41 25.92
N GLN A 9 7.85 -3.57 25.91
CA GLN A 9 6.63 -3.85 25.16
C GLN A 9 6.81 -3.46 23.70
N ARG A 10 7.00 -4.47 22.85
CA ARG A 10 7.01 -4.31 21.38
C ARG A 10 5.67 -4.75 20.81
N ARG A 11 4.97 -3.85 20.13
CA ARG A 11 3.73 -4.16 19.41
C ARG A 11 4.02 -4.30 17.92
N LEU A 12 3.78 -5.50 17.40
CA LEU A 12 3.92 -5.82 15.99
C LEU A 12 2.54 -6.01 15.34
N TYR A 13 2.27 -5.24 14.30
CA TYR A 13 1.07 -5.37 13.49
C TYR A 13 1.45 -5.80 12.08
N ILE A 14 0.90 -6.92 11.62
CA ILE A 14 1.10 -7.44 10.26
C ILE A 14 -0.25 -7.59 9.59
N ARG A 15 -0.38 -7.08 8.36
CA ARG A 15 -1.54 -7.35 7.51
C ARG A 15 -1.10 -7.65 6.09
N GLU A 16 -1.33 -8.89 5.66
CA GLU A 16 -1.16 -9.31 4.27
C GLU A 16 -2.45 -9.12 3.46
N PHE A 17 -2.35 -8.74 2.19
CA PHE A 17 -3.51 -8.46 1.34
C PHE A 17 -3.35 -8.84 -0.15
N LEU A 18 -2.19 -9.36 -0.58
CA LEU A 18 -1.98 -9.87 -1.95
C LEU A 18 -1.56 -11.35 -2.02
N ASN A 19 -1.79 -12.13 -0.96
CA ASN A 19 -1.35 -13.52 -0.86
C ASN A 19 -2.52 -14.51 -1.13
N ASN A 20 -2.96 -14.61 -2.39
CA ASN A 20 -4.01 -15.54 -2.82
C ASN A 20 -3.49 -16.58 -3.82
N GLN A 21 -4.08 -17.78 -3.81
CA GLN A 21 -3.70 -18.87 -4.71
C GLN A 21 -3.82 -18.44 -6.19
N GLY A 22 -2.72 -18.56 -6.95
CA GLY A 22 -2.64 -18.16 -8.35
C GLY A 22 -2.09 -16.74 -8.60
N HIS A 23 -1.83 -15.96 -7.54
CA HIS A 23 -1.12 -14.69 -7.63
C HIS A 23 0.33 -14.85 -7.13
N HIS A 24 1.29 -14.47 -7.96
CA HIS A 24 2.72 -14.49 -7.63
C HIS A 24 3.16 -13.15 -7.03
N GLY A 25 2.62 -12.79 -5.86
CA GLY A 25 2.96 -11.54 -5.19
C GLY A 25 2.64 -11.53 -3.70
N LEU A 26 3.29 -10.64 -2.97
CA LEU A 26 3.11 -10.32 -1.56
C LEU A 26 2.76 -8.84 -1.45
N GLY A 27 1.80 -8.53 -0.60
CA GLY A 27 1.46 -7.17 -0.21
C GLY A 27 1.24 -7.20 1.28
N ALA A 28 2.07 -6.50 2.03
CA ALA A 28 2.07 -6.54 3.48
C ALA A 28 2.26 -5.14 4.06
N VAL A 29 1.53 -4.85 5.12
CA VAL A 29 1.81 -3.71 6.02
C VAL A 29 2.38 -4.29 7.29
N LEU A 30 3.55 -3.79 7.68
CA LEU A 30 4.21 -4.04 8.95
C LEU A 30 4.21 -2.74 9.76
N ALA A 31 3.83 -2.79 11.03
CA ALA A 31 4.08 -1.69 11.95
C ALA A 31 4.70 -2.26 13.23
N GLU A 32 5.90 -1.79 13.54
CA GLU A 32 6.63 -2.08 14.77
C GLU A 32 6.59 -0.83 15.64
N ILE A 33 6.02 -0.99 16.83
CA ILE A 33 5.92 0.07 17.81
C ILE A 33 6.70 -0.38 19.04
N ASN A 34 7.77 0.33 19.35
CA ASN A 34 8.50 0.16 20.59
C ASN A 34 7.93 1.17 21.58
N ASP A 35 7.20 0.68 22.57
CA ASP A 35 6.50 1.56 23.51
C ASP A 35 7.42 2.21 24.55
N GLY A 36 8.69 1.79 24.61
CA GLY A 36 9.61 2.15 25.68
C GLY A 36 9.11 1.63 27.04
N ASP A 37 9.97 1.64 28.04
CA ASP A 37 9.50 1.60 29.44
C ASP A 37 8.97 2.97 29.87
N GLU A 38 8.21 3.08 30.97
CA GLU A 38 7.76 4.39 31.51
C GLU A 38 8.92 5.36 31.81
N SER A 39 10.16 4.86 31.90
CA SER A 39 11.39 5.63 32.09
C SER A 39 12.13 5.96 30.79
N ASP A 40 11.69 5.45 29.64
CA ASP A 40 12.35 5.72 28.35
C ASP A 40 11.99 7.11 27.88
N ASP A 41 13.02 7.92 27.68
CA ASP A 41 12.89 9.24 27.10
C ASP A 41 12.98 9.20 25.57
N TYR A 42 12.75 8.04 24.94
CA TYR A 42 12.90 7.83 23.51
C TYR A 42 11.67 7.15 22.91
N LEU A 43 11.14 7.72 21.83
CA LEU A 43 10.06 7.12 21.04
C LEU A 43 10.66 6.51 19.77
N ASP A 44 10.34 5.24 19.54
CA ASP A 44 10.70 4.51 18.33
C ASP A 44 9.44 3.84 17.73
N PHE A 45 8.99 4.40 16.62
CA PHE A 45 7.85 3.92 15.87
C PHE A 45 8.22 3.79 14.40
N GLY A 46 8.02 2.59 13.83
CA GLY A 46 8.22 2.33 12.42
C GLY A 46 7.00 1.64 11.81
N ALA A 47 6.56 2.13 10.65
CA ALA A 47 5.68 1.36 9.79
C ALA A 47 6.27 1.23 8.38
N THR A 48 6.07 0.07 7.77
CA THR A 48 6.56 -0.25 6.44
C THR A 48 5.42 -0.85 5.62
N LEU A 49 5.19 -0.30 4.43
CA LEU A 49 4.36 -0.92 3.40
C LEU A 49 5.28 -1.58 2.38
N GLN A 50 5.13 -2.87 2.18
CA GLN A 50 5.86 -3.63 1.19
C GLN A 50 4.92 -4.25 0.15
N ILE A 51 5.26 -4.08 -1.13
CA ILE A 51 4.62 -4.75 -2.25
C ILE A 51 5.71 -5.44 -3.06
N GLN A 52 5.57 -6.73 -3.27
CA GLN A 52 6.57 -7.55 -3.95
C GLN A 52 5.91 -8.55 -4.90
N ASP A 53 6.58 -8.83 -6.02
CA ASP A 53 6.30 -9.98 -6.88
C ASP A 53 7.57 -10.86 -7.01
N CYS A 54 7.51 -11.91 -7.83
CA CYS A 54 8.67 -12.80 -8.04
C CYS A 54 9.93 -12.10 -8.59
N SER A 55 9.83 -10.86 -9.06
CA SER A 55 10.88 -10.14 -9.76
C SER A 55 11.25 -8.78 -9.16
N ARG A 56 10.36 -8.18 -8.36
CA ARG A 56 10.46 -6.78 -7.92
C ARG A 56 9.87 -6.59 -6.53
N SER A 57 10.43 -5.65 -5.79
CA SER A 57 9.89 -5.19 -4.51
C SER A 57 9.91 -3.67 -4.44
N VAL A 58 8.88 -3.09 -3.84
CA VAL A 58 8.79 -1.67 -3.46
C VAL A 58 8.43 -1.60 -1.99
N THR A 59 9.16 -0.76 -1.26
CA THR A 59 8.99 -0.57 0.18
C THR A 59 8.84 0.92 0.47
N LEU A 60 7.88 1.26 1.33
CA LEU A 60 7.69 2.62 1.84
C LEU A 60 7.76 2.61 3.36
N ASP A 61 8.69 3.39 3.92
CA ASP A 61 8.95 3.46 5.35
C ASP A 61 8.43 4.77 5.96
N PHE A 62 7.82 4.61 7.13
CA PHE A 62 7.19 5.64 7.95
C PHE A 62 7.78 5.53 9.36
N GLY A 63 9.04 5.91 9.49
CA GLY A 63 9.76 5.94 10.76
C GLY A 63 9.62 7.29 11.47
N VAL A 64 9.45 7.23 12.78
CA VAL A 64 9.52 8.36 13.71
C VAL A 64 10.41 7.92 14.86
N TYR A 65 11.50 8.65 15.05
CA TYR A 65 12.52 8.35 16.05
C TYR A 65 12.91 9.66 16.73
N GLY A 66 12.87 9.71 18.07
CA GLY A 66 13.28 10.92 18.75
C GLY A 66 13.19 10.87 20.26
N GLN A 67 13.98 11.73 20.88
CA GLN A 67 13.95 11.92 22.33
C GLN A 67 12.67 12.68 22.76
N THR A 68 12.35 12.57 24.04
CA THR A 68 11.22 13.20 24.71
C THR A 68 11.65 13.94 25.98
N SER A 69 12.97 14.01 26.22
CA SER A 69 13.59 14.53 27.43
C SER A 69 13.47 16.06 27.52
N THR A 70 13.59 16.78 26.39
CA THR A 70 13.47 18.25 26.35
C THR A 70 12.22 18.73 25.61
N GLU A 71 11.89 20.02 25.75
CA GLU A 71 10.76 20.63 25.05
C GLU A 71 11.02 20.75 23.54
N GLU A 72 12.26 21.04 23.14
CA GLU A 72 12.67 21.09 21.73
C GLU A 72 12.55 19.71 21.07
N ASP A 73 12.98 18.65 21.75
CA ASP A 73 12.86 17.27 21.24
C ASP A 73 11.39 16.88 21.05
N ARG A 74 10.54 17.22 22.02
CA ARG A 74 9.09 16.97 21.92
C ARG A 74 8.44 17.74 20.76
N GLU A 75 8.90 18.96 20.48
CA GLU A 75 8.40 19.72 19.34
C GLU A 75 8.83 19.09 18.01
N GLN A 76 10.08 18.67 17.90
CA GLN A 76 10.59 17.98 16.72
C GLN A 76 9.85 16.64 16.51
N LEU A 77 9.66 15.87 17.58
CA LEU A 77 8.94 14.60 17.53
C LEU A 77 7.49 14.79 17.05
N ARG A 78 6.81 15.85 17.50
CA ARG A 78 5.46 16.20 17.01
C ARG A 78 5.45 16.50 15.50
N LYS A 79 6.46 17.22 15.00
CA LYS A 79 6.61 17.49 13.55
C LYS A 79 6.83 16.19 12.78
N ASP A 80 7.63 15.28 13.31
CA ASP A 80 7.90 14.00 12.65
C ASP A 80 6.67 13.09 12.63
N LEU A 81 5.88 13.07 13.71
CA LEU A 81 4.57 12.42 13.75
C LEU A 81 3.60 13.02 12.72
N GLU A 82 3.54 14.34 12.60
CA GLU A 82 2.71 15.02 11.59
C GLU A 82 3.17 14.68 10.17
N ASN A 83 4.48 14.67 9.93
CA ASN A 83 5.06 14.29 8.65
C ASN A 83 4.75 12.84 8.27
N ALA A 84 4.89 11.90 9.21
CA ALA A 84 4.54 10.49 9.01
C ALA A 84 3.05 10.35 8.63
N ARG A 85 2.16 11.05 9.33
CA ARG A 85 0.74 11.08 9.03
C ARG A 85 0.45 11.66 7.65
N ALA A 86 1.07 12.79 7.30
CA ALA A 86 0.90 13.41 6.00
C ALA A 86 1.41 12.52 4.84
N LYS A 87 2.49 11.76 5.04
CA LYS A 87 2.95 10.76 4.07
C LYS A 87 1.92 9.65 3.89
N ALA A 88 1.35 9.13 4.98
CA ALA A 88 0.32 8.09 4.92
C ALA A 88 -0.94 8.57 4.18
N ASP A 89 -1.39 9.80 4.43
CA ASP A 89 -2.53 10.40 3.74
C ASP A 89 -2.27 10.60 2.24
N ARG A 90 -1.06 11.03 1.85
CA ARG A 90 -0.66 11.13 0.44
C ARG A 90 -0.66 9.78 -0.25
N LEU A 91 -0.13 8.75 0.42
CA LEU A 91 -0.15 7.37 -0.10
C LEU A 91 -1.58 6.88 -0.32
N LYS A 92 -2.47 7.11 0.65
CA LYS A 92 -3.90 6.78 0.53
C LYS A 92 -4.52 7.45 -0.71
N GLY A 93 -4.25 8.74 -0.92
CA GLY A 93 -4.72 9.47 -2.10
C GLY A 93 -4.16 8.90 -3.41
N ALA A 94 -2.88 8.56 -3.45
CA ALA A 94 -2.24 7.98 -4.63
C ALA A 94 -2.85 6.62 -5.01
N VAL A 95 -3.13 5.76 -4.02
CA VAL A 95 -3.78 4.46 -4.24
C VAL A 95 -5.19 4.64 -4.79
N PHE A 96 -5.97 5.58 -4.24
CA PHE A 96 -7.32 5.86 -4.73
C PHE A 96 -7.31 6.32 -6.20
N LEU A 97 -6.41 7.25 -6.55
CA LEU A 97 -6.24 7.73 -7.92
C LEU A 97 -5.81 6.61 -8.87
N PHE A 98 -4.91 5.73 -8.43
CA PHE A 98 -4.49 4.57 -9.23
C PHE A 98 -5.67 3.65 -9.55
N ILE A 99 -6.48 3.30 -8.55
CA ILE A 99 -7.67 2.45 -8.73
C ILE A 99 -8.62 3.08 -9.74
N GLN A 100 -8.92 4.38 -9.58
CA GLN A 100 -9.80 5.09 -10.50
C GLN A 100 -9.27 5.04 -11.94
N LYS A 101 -7.96 5.27 -12.15
CA LYS A 101 -7.36 5.22 -13.48
C LYS A 101 -7.33 3.82 -14.08
N LEU A 102 -7.18 2.80 -13.24
CA LEU A 102 -7.27 1.41 -13.67
C LEU A 102 -8.69 1.07 -14.14
N ASP A 103 -9.72 1.45 -13.39
CA ASP A 103 -11.11 1.21 -13.76
C ASP A 103 -11.48 1.90 -15.08
N GLU A 104 -11.04 3.16 -15.26
CA GLU A 104 -11.20 3.89 -16.52
C GLU A 104 -10.56 3.11 -17.69
N ALA A 105 -9.32 2.64 -17.52
CA ALA A 105 -8.61 1.88 -18.55
C ALA A 105 -9.27 0.52 -18.86
N LEU A 106 -9.79 -0.17 -17.85
CA LEU A 106 -10.50 -1.45 -18.04
C LEU A 106 -11.80 -1.24 -18.84
N SER A 107 -12.58 -0.20 -18.52
CA SER A 107 -13.79 0.16 -19.24
C SER A 107 -13.52 0.52 -20.71
N ASP A 108 -12.42 1.22 -20.98
CA ASP A 108 -11.98 1.53 -22.35
C ASP A 108 -11.66 0.25 -23.14
N VAL A 109 -10.95 -0.69 -22.52
CA VAL A 109 -10.62 -1.99 -23.13
C VAL A 109 -11.88 -2.80 -23.43
N GLU A 110 -12.81 -2.90 -22.49
CA GLU A 110 -14.09 -3.60 -22.68
C GLU A 110 -14.89 -3.00 -23.84
N THR A 111 -15.00 -1.67 -23.88
CA THR A 111 -15.69 -0.94 -24.94
C THR A 111 -15.07 -1.23 -26.32
N ASP A 112 -13.74 -1.31 -26.39
CA ASP A 112 -13.03 -1.59 -27.63
C ASP A 112 -13.18 -3.05 -28.08
N LEU A 113 -13.21 -4.01 -27.16
CA LEU A 113 -13.54 -5.40 -27.45
C LEU A 113 -14.96 -5.50 -28.04
N ASP A 114 -15.92 -4.81 -27.43
CA ASP A 114 -17.30 -4.74 -27.89
C ASP A 114 -17.44 -4.17 -29.31
N LYS A 115 -16.69 -3.10 -29.62
CA LYS A 115 -16.65 -2.51 -30.96
C LYS A 115 -16.07 -3.50 -31.98
N ARG A 116 -15.01 -4.23 -31.63
CA ARG A 116 -14.39 -5.24 -32.50
C ARG A 116 -15.36 -6.39 -32.80
N ASP A 117 -16.09 -6.85 -31.79
CA ASP A 117 -17.09 -7.91 -31.92
C ASP A 117 -18.28 -7.49 -32.78
N LYS A 118 -18.75 -6.24 -32.64
CA LYS A 118 -19.82 -5.69 -33.50
C LYS A 118 -19.36 -5.56 -34.95
N LYS A 119 -18.12 -5.12 -35.20
CA LYS A 119 -17.53 -5.04 -36.55
C LYS A 119 -17.37 -6.43 -37.19
N SER A 120 -16.89 -7.42 -36.44
CA SER A 120 -16.71 -8.78 -36.95
C SER A 120 -18.05 -9.44 -37.34
N LYS A 121 -19.09 -9.26 -36.51
CA LYS A 121 -20.46 -9.72 -36.80
C LYS A 121 -21.07 -9.04 -38.02
N LYS A 122 -20.87 -7.72 -38.20
CA LYS A 122 -21.35 -6.97 -39.37
C LYS A 122 -20.71 -7.46 -40.67
N ASN A 123 -19.39 -7.68 -40.67
CA ASN A 123 -18.66 -8.22 -41.83
C ASN A 123 -19.04 -9.67 -42.18
N LYS A 124 -19.37 -10.50 -41.18
CA LYS A 124 -19.84 -11.88 -41.41
C LYS A 124 -21.24 -11.91 -42.03
N LYS A 125 -22.11 -10.96 -41.65
CA LYS A 125 -23.46 -10.83 -42.21
C LYS A 125 -23.44 -10.37 -43.68
N SER A 126 -22.61 -9.37 -44.03
CA SER A 126 -22.48 -8.88 -45.41
C SER A 126 -21.88 -9.92 -46.37
N LYS A 127 -20.92 -10.74 -45.91
CA LYS A 127 -20.31 -11.81 -46.70
C LYS A 127 -21.24 -13.01 -46.95
N LYS A 128 -22.25 -13.21 -46.08
CA LYS A 128 -23.26 -14.27 -46.23
C LYS A 128 -24.37 -13.90 -47.21
N THR A 129 -24.69 -12.61 -47.33
CA THR A 129 -25.65 -12.09 -48.32
C THR A 129 -25.09 -12.03 -49.73
N SER A 130 -23.78 -11.80 -49.91
CA SER A 130 -23.15 -11.75 -51.25
C SER A 130 -22.88 -13.12 -51.89
N LYS A 131 -23.08 -14.22 -51.15
CA LYS A 131 -22.88 -15.61 -51.63
C LYS A 131 -24.18 -16.33 -52.02
N LYS A 132 -25.33 -15.65 -51.89
CA LYS A 132 -26.67 -16.19 -52.14
C LYS A 132 -27.39 -15.55 -53.34
N GLY A 133 -26.74 -14.64 -54.06
CA GLY A 133 -27.15 -14.16 -55.38
C GLY A 133 -26.19 -14.70 -56.41
#